data_AF-A0A6V8PNS7-F1
#
_entry.id   AF-A0A6V8PNS7-F1
#
_cell.length_a   1.000
_cell.length_b   1.000
_cell.length_c   1.000
_cell.angle_alpha   90.00
_cell.angle_beta   90.00
_cell.angle_gamma   90.00
#
_symmetry.space_group_name_H-M   'P 1'
#
loop_
_entity.id
_entity.type
_entity.pdbx_description
1 polymer ?
#
loop_
_entity_poly.entity_id
_entity_poly.type
_entity_poly.pdbx_seq_one_letter_code
_entity_poly.pdbx_strand_id
1 'polypeptide(L)'
;MAEKEEILRQTALAFDFIQKLYLEVSYLIKEIEGTLQEEDEKFVIGRPAGYGISARSSTGLESNNVSLWLLKKFAVFFVSEEKTKLERGQTITELHKDLKVLYLRIVLNDKNRLFSHFLRYR
;
A
#
# COMPACT_ATOMS: atom_id res chain seq x y z
N MET A 1 -27.65 29.43 1.30
CA MET A 1 -26.92 28.98 2.51
C MET A 1 -27.02 27.47 2.71
N ALA A 2 -28.22 26.87 2.62
CA ALA A 2 -28.41 25.42 2.69
C ALA A 2 -27.56 24.60 1.70
N GLU A 3 -27.38 25.06 0.45
CA GLU A 3 -26.54 24.37 -0.55
C GLU A 3 -25.05 24.35 -0.17
N LYS A 4 -24.55 25.43 0.44
CA LYS A 4 -23.16 25.51 0.91
C LYS A 4 -22.94 24.57 2.10
N GLU A 5 -23.88 24.51 3.03
CA GLU A 5 -23.82 23.61 4.18
C GLU A 5 -23.87 22.14 3.75
N GLU A 6 -24.70 21.82 2.76
CA GLU A 6 -24.77 20.47 2.20
C GLU A 6 -23.47 20.07 1.50
N ILE A 7 -22.85 20.96 0.70
CA ILE A 7 -21.53 20.69 0.08
C ILE A 7 -20.47 20.42 1.14
N LEU A 8 -20.43 21.21 2.22
CA LEU A 8 -19.48 21.01 3.31
C LEU A 8 -19.70 19.66 3.99
N ARG A 9 -20.96 19.29 4.25
CA ARG A 9 -21.33 18.00 4.85
C ARG A 9 -20.91 16.83 3.97
N GLN A 10 -21.22 16.88 2.67
CA GLN A 10 -20.87 15.82 1.72
C GLN A 10 -19.34 15.69 1.57
N THR A 11 -18.63 16.81 1.57
CA THR A 11 -17.17 16.81 1.55
C THR A 11 -16.61 16.11 2.79
N ALA A 12 -17.11 16.44 3.97
CA ALA A 12 -16.69 15.80 5.22
C ALA A 12 -16.95 14.28 5.21
N LEU A 13 -18.13 13.85 4.75
CA LEU A 13 -18.47 12.44 4.62
C LEU A 13 -17.56 11.70 3.64
N ALA A 14 -17.21 12.32 2.52
CA ALA A 14 -16.30 11.73 1.55
C ALA A 14 -14.89 11.51 2.14
N PHE A 15 -14.37 12.49 2.89
CA PHE A 15 -13.07 12.36 3.55
C PHE A 15 -13.09 11.31 4.67
N ASP A 16 -14.14 11.26 5.50
CA ASP A 16 -14.31 10.22 6.53
C ASP A 16 -14.34 8.82 5.90
N PHE A 17 -15.06 8.66 4.80
CA PHE A 17 -15.10 7.40 4.06
C PHE A 17 -13.72 6.99 3.53
N ILE A 18 -12.98 7.92 2.93
CA ILE A 18 -11.62 7.66 2.43
C ILE A 18 -10.69 7.23 3.58
N GLN A 19 -10.79 7.90 4.73
CA GLN A 19 -9.97 7.56 5.89
C GLN A 19 -10.28 6.16 6.42
N LYS A 20 -11.57 5.80 6.53
CA LYS A 20 -11.99 4.44 6.89
C LYS A 20 -11.47 3.40 5.89
N LEU A 21 -11.57 3.69 4.59
CA LEU A 21 -11.06 2.80 3.56
C LEU A 21 -9.54 2.59 3.68
N TYR A 22 -8.76 3.65 3.96
CA TYR A 22 -7.32 3.50 4.21
C TYR A 22 -7.01 2.69 5.47
N LEU A 23 -7.83 2.81 6.52
CA LEU A 23 -7.71 2.02 7.73
C LEU A 23 -7.92 0.53 7.43
N GLU A 24 -8.98 0.19 6.70
CA GLU A 24 -9.26 -1.20 6.29
C GLU A 24 -8.12 -1.78 5.43
N VAL A 25 -7.57 -0.99 4.50
CA VAL A 25 -6.39 -1.39 3.72
C VAL A 25 -5.20 -1.67 4.62
N SER A 26 -4.99 -0.85 5.66
CA SER A 26 -3.90 -1.07 6.61
C SER A 26 -4.09 -2.34 7.44
N TYR A 27 -5.32 -2.64 7.86
CA TYR A 27 -5.64 -3.88 8.57
C TYR A 27 -5.44 -5.10 7.68
N LEU A 28 -5.85 -5.04 6.41
CA LEU A 28 -5.59 -6.11 5.45
C LEU A 28 -4.08 -6.40 5.29
N ILE A 29 -3.25 -5.34 5.18
CA ILE A 29 -1.80 -5.51 5.10
C ILE A 29 -1.24 -6.15 6.37
N LYS A 30 -1.78 -5.77 7.54
CA LYS A 30 -1.36 -6.29 8.85
C LYS A 30 -1.78 -7.73 9.09
N GLU A 31 -2.97 -8.11 8.64
CA GLU A 31 -3.43 -9.49 8.69
C GLU A 31 -2.53 -10.38 7.85
N ILE A 32 -2.19 -9.96 6.62
CA ILE A 32 -1.25 -10.68 5.75
C ILE A 32 0.16 -10.76 6.38
N GLU A 33 0.64 -9.67 7.00
CA GLU A 33 1.90 -9.69 7.74
C GLU A 33 1.86 -10.72 8.88
N GLY A 34 0.76 -10.78 9.64
CA GLY A 34 0.55 -11.75 10.70
C GLY A 34 0.54 -13.19 10.20
N THR A 35 -0.23 -13.49 9.15
CA THR A 35 -0.24 -14.83 8.53
C THR A 35 1.15 -15.27 8.09
N LEU A 36 1.93 -14.37 7.47
CA LEU A 36 3.28 -14.69 7.01
C LEU A 36 4.30 -14.88 8.15
N GLN A 37 4.00 -14.43 9.37
CA GLN A 37 4.84 -14.69 10.55
C GLN A 37 4.61 -16.08 11.14
N GLU A 38 3.49 -16.73 10.80
CA GLU A 38 3.14 -18.08 11.26
C GLU A 38 3.71 -19.19 10.36
N GLU A 39 4.20 -18.83 9.17
CA GLU A 39 4.83 -19.75 8.22
C GLU A 39 6.23 -20.20 8.67
N ASP A 40 6.65 -21.39 8.23
CA ASP A 40 8.01 -21.92 8.52
C ASP A 40 9.11 -20.98 7.99
N GLU A 41 8.90 -20.42 6.79
CA GLU A 41 9.74 -19.35 6.25
C GLU A 41 9.24 -18.01 6.78
N LYS A 42 10.04 -17.36 7.63
CA LYS A 42 9.70 -16.03 8.14
C LYS A 42 9.87 -14.97 7.08
N PHE A 43 8.77 -14.27 6.76
CA PHE A 43 8.80 -13.11 5.91
C PHE A 43 8.74 -11.82 6.72
N VAL A 44 9.50 -10.81 6.28
CA VAL A 44 9.43 -9.45 6.78
C VAL A 44 8.94 -8.52 5.68
N ILE A 45 8.13 -7.54 6.05
CA ILE A 45 7.77 -6.46 5.13
C ILE A 45 9.01 -5.63 4.80
N GLY A 46 9.26 -5.44 3.51
CA GLY A 46 10.32 -4.61 3.00
C GLY A 46 10.06 -3.13 3.28
N ARG A 47 11.07 -2.46 3.81
CA ARG A 47 11.01 -1.08 4.30
C ARG A 47 11.85 -0.16 3.43
N PRO A 48 11.38 0.25 2.23
CA PRO A 48 12.08 1.26 1.44
C PRO A 48 12.00 2.58 2.21
N ALA A 49 13.10 2.97 2.87
CA ALA A 49 13.18 4.13 3.75
C ALA A 49 12.19 4.10 4.95
N GLY A 50 12.06 2.95 5.62
CA GLY A 50 11.26 2.78 6.84
C GLY A 50 9.98 1.97 6.65
N TYR A 51 9.20 1.82 7.72
CA TYR A 51 7.96 1.02 7.73
C TYR A 51 6.83 1.76 7.01
N GLY A 52 6.81 1.70 5.68
CA GLY A 52 5.92 2.51 4.85
C GLY A 52 5.36 1.74 3.65
N ILE A 53 4.17 2.18 3.22
CA ILE A 53 3.57 1.79 1.95
C ILE A 53 4.24 2.55 0.80
N SER A 54 4.41 1.90 -0.35
CA SER A 54 4.71 2.58 -1.60
C SER A 54 3.41 3.06 -2.24
N ALA A 55 3.33 4.34 -2.58
CA ALA A 55 2.17 4.92 -3.25
C ALA A 55 2.60 6.03 -4.22
N ARG A 56 1.74 6.34 -5.19
CA ARG A 56 1.93 7.45 -6.13
C ARG A 56 0.96 8.58 -5.79
N SER A 57 1.48 9.76 -5.50
CA SER A 57 0.72 10.98 -5.24
C SER A 57 1.26 12.18 -6.02
N SER A 58 0.51 13.28 -6.03
CA SER A 58 0.98 14.60 -6.47
C SER A 58 0.33 15.69 -5.64
N THR A 59 0.97 16.85 -5.56
CA THR A 59 0.42 18.10 -4.99
C THR A 59 0.35 19.22 -6.04
N GLY A 60 0.68 18.91 -7.30
CA GLY A 60 0.64 19.87 -8.41
C GLY A 60 -0.78 20.24 -8.82
N LEU A 61 -0.94 21.46 -9.33
CA LEU A 61 -2.23 22.02 -9.78
C LEU A 61 -2.54 21.73 -11.25
N GLU A 62 -1.63 21.08 -11.97
CA GLU A 62 -1.88 20.64 -13.34
C GLU A 62 -3.06 19.67 -13.35
N SER A 63 -3.99 19.85 -14.29
CA SER A 63 -5.26 19.10 -14.31
C SER A 63 -5.07 17.58 -14.34
N ASN A 64 -4.01 17.10 -14.99
CA ASN A 64 -3.60 15.69 -14.99
C ASN A 64 -3.12 15.20 -13.61
N ASN A 65 -2.52 16.07 -12.80
CA ASN A 65 -1.99 15.78 -11.47
C ASN A 65 -3.06 15.75 -10.38
N VAL A 66 -4.17 16.49 -10.54
CA VAL A 66 -5.32 16.45 -9.62
C VAL A 66 -5.82 15.02 -9.39
N SER A 67 -5.78 14.18 -10.43
CA SER A 67 -6.17 12.77 -10.34
C SER A 67 -5.30 11.92 -9.40
N LEU A 68 -4.11 12.42 -9.03
CA LEU A 68 -3.12 11.79 -8.15
C LEU A 68 -3.14 12.35 -6.72
N TRP A 69 -3.99 13.33 -6.40
CA TRP A 69 -4.07 13.89 -5.03
C TRP A 69 -4.54 12.85 -4.01
N LEU A 70 -5.38 11.91 -4.45
CA LEU A 70 -5.82 10.78 -3.64
C LEU A 70 -4.93 9.56 -3.87
N LEU A 71 -4.50 8.92 -2.79
CA LEU A 71 -3.80 7.64 -2.84
C LEU A 71 -4.78 6.54 -3.27
N LYS A 72 -4.60 6.03 -4.48
CA LYS A 72 -5.47 4.99 -5.06
C LYS A 72 -4.79 3.62 -5.16
N LYS A 73 -3.46 3.61 -5.06
CA LYS A 73 -2.62 2.45 -5.31
C LYS A 73 -1.62 2.34 -4.17
N PHE A 74 -1.70 1.25 -3.45
CA PHE A 74 -0.84 0.90 -2.32
C PHE A 74 -0.04 -0.32 -2.69
N ALA A 75 1.22 -0.33 -2.32
CA ALA A 75 2.07 -1.48 -2.52
C ALA A 75 2.95 -1.71 -1.30
N VAL A 76 3.05 -2.98 -0.92
CA VAL A 76 4.02 -3.49 0.04
C VAL A 76 4.63 -4.74 -0.55
N PHE A 77 5.84 -5.08 -0.10
CA PHE A 77 6.46 -6.33 -0.48
C PHE A 77 6.98 -7.03 0.76
N PHE A 78 6.97 -8.35 0.73
CA PHE A 78 7.51 -9.20 1.77
C PHE A 78 8.67 -10.01 1.21
N VAL A 79 9.72 -10.13 2.00
CA VAL A 79 10.95 -10.85 1.67
C VAL A 79 11.32 -11.76 2.82
N SER A 80 11.99 -12.87 2.49
CA SER A 80 12.54 -13.77 3.49
C SER A 80 13.45 -13.00 4.46
N GLU A 81 13.25 -13.19 5.75
CA GLU A 81 14.04 -12.59 6.82
C GLU A 81 15.51 -13.01 6.69
N GLU A 82 15.79 -14.29 6.43
CA GLU A 82 17.14 -14.84 6.33
C GLU A 82 17.96 -14.22 5.19
N LYS A 83 17.29 -13.79 4.12
CA LYS A 83 17.90 -13.20 2.91
C LYS A 83 18.02 -11.68 2.99
N THR A 84 17.73 -11.12 4.15
CA THR A 84 17.50 -9.70 4.34
C THR A 84 18.18 -9.21 5.61
N LYS A 85 18.78 -8.02 5.55
CA LYS A 85 19.41 -7.37 6.70
C LYS A 85 18.75 -6.02 6.95
N LEU A 86 18.51 -5.69 8.21
CA LEU A 86 18.08 -4.37 8.61
C LEU A 86 19.31 -3.52 8.89
N GLU A 87 19.57 -2.52 8.06
CA GLU A 87 20.70 -1.61 8.22
C GLU A 87 20.20 -0.16 8.21
N ARG A 88 20.48 0.59 9.29
CA ARG A 88 20.09 2.01 9.43
C ARG A 88 18.59 2.28 9.15
N GLY A 89 17.71 1.35 9.56
CA GLY A 89 16.27 1.44 9.35
C GLY A 89 15.78 1.09 7.94
N GLN A 90 16.69 0.67 7.06
CA GLN A 90 16.36 0.19 5.72
C GLN A 90 16.50 -1.32 5.63
N THR A 91 15.63 -1.93 4.83
CA THR A 91 15.71 -3.34 4.50
C THR A 91 16.64 -3.52 3.30
N ILE A 92 17.77 -4.19 3.50
CA ILE A 92 18.71 -4.54 2.44
C ILE A 92 18.56 -6.03 2.13
N THR A 93 18.12 -6.35 0.92
CA THR A 93 17.95 -7.72 0.44
C THR A 93 18.88 -7.93 -0.75
N GLU A 94 19.74 -8.94 -0.68
CA GLU A 94 20.67 -9.25 -1.76
C GLU A 94 19.92 -9.91 -2.93
N LEU A 95 20.12 -9.41 -4.15
CA LEU A 95 19.51 -9.97 -5.35
C LEU A 95 20.28 -11.22 -5.79
N HIS A 96 19.63 -12.37 -5.71
CA HIS A 96 20.16 -13.65 -6.19
C HIS A 96 19.05 -14.45 -6.89
N LYS A 97 19.43 -15.51 -7.62
CA LYS A 97 18.49 -16.29 -8.46
C LYS A 97 17.33 -16.92 -7.67
N ASP A 98 17.57 -17.29 -6.42
CA ASP A 98 16.56 -17.96 -5.58
C ASP A 98 15.81 -17.00 -4.65
N LEU A 99 15.83 -15.70 -4.95
CA LEU A 99 15.15 -14.69 -4.12
C LEU A 99 13.68 -14.65 -4.53
N LYS A 100 12.80 -14.99 -3.58
CA LYS A 100 11.36 -14.83 -3.74
C LYS A 100 10.92 -13.55 -3.03
N VAL A 101 10.06 -12.79 -3.70
CA VAL A 101 9.44 -11.58 -3.16
C VAL A 101 7.93 -11.70 -3.32
N LEU A 102 7.20 -11.55 -2.22
CA LEU A 102 5.75 -11.47 -2.26
C LEU A 102 5.36 -10.00 -2.42
N TYR A 103 4.80 -9.64 -3.57
CA TYR A 103 4.40 -8.26 -3.85
C TYR A 103 2.88 -8.11 -3.72
N LEU A 104 2.43 -7.38 -2.69
CA LEU A 104 1.03 -7.07 -2.49
C LEU A 104 0.73 -5.68 -3.05
N ARG A 105 -0.18 -5.62 -4.02
CA ARG A 105 -0.65 -4.38 -4.63
C ARG A 105 -2.16 -4.24 -4.45
N ILE A 106 -2.57 -3.18 -3.76
CA ILE A 106 -3.97 -2.87 -3.49
C ILE A 106 -4.37 -1.67 -4.34
N VAL A 107 -5.47 -1.78 -5.06
CA VAL A 107 -5.95 -0.78 -6.01
C VAL A 107 -7.40 -0.43 -5.69
N LEU A 108 -7.63 0.77 -5.15
CA LEU A 108 -8.94 1.21 -4.64
C LEU A 108 -9.86 1.75 -5.74
N ASN A 109 -9.28 2.28 -6.81
CA ASN A 109 -10.04 2.83 -7.93
C ASN A 109 -9.18 2.80 -9.20
N ASP A 110 -9.33 1.76 -9.99
CA ASP A 110 -8.84 1.69 -11.37
C ASP A 110 -10.03 1.49 -12.30
N LYS A 111 -9.96 2.07 -13.50
CA LYS A 111 -11.00 1.93 -14.52
C LYS A 111 -11.15 0.47 -15.00
N ASN A 112 -10.20 -0.39 -14.64
CA ASN A 112 -10.22 -1.83 -14.84
C ASN A 112 -10.26 -2.55 -13.48
N ARG A 113 -11.46 -3.03 -13.10
CA ARG A 113 -11.79 -4.07 -12.09
C ARG A 113 -10.99 -4.09 -10.76
N LEU A 114 -11.74 -3.97 -9.66
CA LEU A 114 -11.30 -4.27 -8.29
C LEU A 114 -10.68 -5.68 -8.19
N PHE A 115 -9.56 -5.77 -7.47
CA PHE A 115 -8.73 -6.94 -7.17
C PHE A 115 -8.05 -7.65 -8.37
N SER A 116 -6.75 -7.37 -8.56
CA SER A 116 -5.84 -8.23 -9.32
C SER A 116 -4.75 -8.78 -8.41
N HIS A 117 -4.87 -10.05 -8.05
CA HIS A 117 -3.81 -10.85 -7.45
C HIS A 117 -2.75 -11.15 -8.53
N PHE A 118 -1.48 -10.85 -8.28
CA PHE A 118 -0.39 -11.34 -9.13
C PHE A 118 0.77 -11.82 -8.25
N LEU A 119 0.73 -13.12 -7.92
CA LEU A 119 1.91 -13.92 -7.64
C LEU A 119 2.75 -13.98 -8.92
N ARG A 120 4.03 -13.60 -8.84
CA ARG A 120 4.99 -14.02 -9.86
C ARG A 120 6.27 -14.51 -9.20
N TYR A 121 6.31 -15.83 -9.04
CA TYR A 121 7.54 -16.59 -8.88
C TYR A 121 8.46 -16.32 -10.08
N ARG A 122 9.68 -15.89 -9.80
CA ARG A 122 10.87 -16.23 -10.59
C ARG A 122 11.99 -16.53 -9.61
#